data_AF-A0A137PHX5-F1
#
_entry.id   AF-A0A137PHX5-F1
#
_cell.length_a   1.000
_cell.length_b   1.000
_cell.length_c   1.000
_cell.angle_alpha   90.00
_cell.angle_beta   90.00
_cell.angle_gamma   90.00
#
_symmetry.space_group_name_H-M   'P 1'
#
loop_
_entity.id
_entity.type
_entity.pdbx_description
1 polymer ?
#
loop_
_entity_poly.entity_id
_entity_poly.type
_entity_poly.pdbx_seq_one_letter_code
_entity_poly.pdbx_strand_id
1 'polypeptide(L)'
;GTIGLILWSIQLIPQVYSNYKYKLSDGLSTSALLLWISANIFQCVYSIQAQLTIPLILQPHFFMALTVICLVQNYHYSRVNTAILPTLVLLISIVIFLTGLEMSSIFIISVIFSSTTTQNTVAFLVGIICPVLLSLGFFKQIFEIIKEKSGTGVSKLFIIMDILGGLFCVLSLLFHDHFDWVASLTYGSVVILD
;
A
#
# COMPACT_ATOMS: atom_id res chain seq x y z
N GLY A 1 13.93 -8.64 -6.96
CA GLY A 1 14.11 -7.29 -6.43
C GLY A 1 13.47 -6.29 -7.36
N THR A 2 14.21 -5.73 -8.32
CA THR A 2 13.74 -4.66 -9.22
C THR A 2 12.45 -4.97 -9.97
N ILE A 3 12.30 -6.19 -10.52
CA ILE A 3 11.06 -6.60 -11.20
C ILE A 3 9.88 -6.56 -10.22
N GLY A 4 10.07 -7.10 -9.01
CA GLY A 4 9.02 -7.11 -7.99
C GLY A 4 8.63 -5.70 -7.56
N LEU A 5 9.61 -4.82 -7.41
CA LEU A 5 9.37 -3.41 -7.10
C LEU A 5 8.57 -2.68 -8.18
N ILE A 6 8.88 -2.93 -9.46
CA ILE A 6 8.13 -2.35 -10.58
C ILE A 6 6.68 -2.84 -10.53
N LEU A 7 6.47 -4.15 -10.40
CA LEU A 7 5.13 -4.73 -10.30
C LEU A 7 4.36 -4.11 -9.14
N TRP A 8 4.98 -4.01 -7.96
CA TRP A 8 4.36 -3.42 -6.77
C TRP A 8 4.10 -1.92 -6.82
N SER A 9 4.78 -1.21 -7.71
CA SER A 9 4.50 0.21 -7.94
C SER A 9 3.23 0.43 -8.74
N ILE A 10 2.82 -0.55 -9.57
CA ILE A 10 1.73 -0.38 -10.54
C ILE A 10 0.62 -1.44 -10.42
N GLN A 11 0.70 -2.37 -9.47
CA GLN A 11 -0.21 -3.52 -9.35
C GLN A 11 -1.69 -3.13 -9.25
N LEU A 12 -2.00 -1.95 -8.71
CA LEU A 12 -3.36 -1.47 -8.54
C LEU A 12 -3.95 -0.81 -9.80
N ILE A 13 -3.16 -0.53 -10.84
CA ILE A 13 -3.66 0.06 -12.10
C ILE A 13 -4.79 -0.78 -12.73
N PRO A 14 -4.68 -2.11 -12.84
CA PRO A 14 -5.77 -2.95 -13.32
C PRO A 14 -7.05 -2.83 -12.49
N GLN A 15 -6.96 -2.63 -11.18
CA GLN A 15 -8.12 -2.42 -10.33
C GLN A 15 -8.74 -1.04 -10.59
N VAL A 16 -7.93 0.01 -10.64
CA VAL A 16 -8.37 1.38 -10.98
C VAL A 16 -9.10 1.39 -12.33
N TYR A 17 -8.56 0.68 -13.32
CA TYR A 17 -9.18 0.54 -14.62
C TYR A 17 -10.49 -0.25 -14.56
N SER A 18 -10.51 -1.38 -13.84
CA SER A 18 -11.72 -2.20 -13.67
C SER A 18 -12.87 -1.41 -13.03
N ASN A 19 -12.59 -0.71 -11.93
CA ASN A 19 -13.52 0.18 -11.26
C ASN A 19 -14.06 1.25 -12.22
N TYR A 20 -13.18 1.89 -13.01
CA TYR A 20 -13.60 2.88 -14.00
C TYR A 20 -14.46 2.29 -15.12
N LYS A 21 -14.08 1.13 -15.65
CA LYS A 21 -14.76 0.49 -16.79
C LYS A 21 -16.14 -0.02 -16.42
N TYR A 22 -16.24 -0.72 -15.29
CA TYR A 22 -17.47 -1.39 -14.87
C TYR A 22 -18.30 -0.57 -13.89
N LYS A 23 -17.79 0.59 -13.42
CA LYS A 23 -18.46 1.47 -12.46
C LYS A 23 -18.85 0.74 -11.18
N LEU A 24 -17.94 -0.12 -10.69
CA LEU A 24 -18.15 -0.98 -9.53
C LEU A 24 -17.54 -0.35 -8.27
N SER A 25 -18.21 -0.54 -7.14
CA SER A 25 -17.70 -0.22 -5.79
C SER A 25 -17.20 -1.44 -5.03
N ASP A 26 -17.49 -2.64 -5.51
CA ASP A 26 -17.39 -3.88 -4.72
C ASP A 26 -16.07 -4.62 -4.98
N GLY A 27 -15.10 -3.92 -5.57
CA GLY A 27 -13.83 -4.52 -5.99
C GLY A 27 -12.86 -4.76 -4.85
N LEU A 28 -12.61 -3.73 -4.05
CA LEU A 28 -11.73 -3.81 -2.87
C LEU A 28 -12.48 -3.26 -1.67
N SER A 29 -12.29 -3.89 -0.52
CA SER A 29 -12.84 -3.46 0.76
C SER A 29 -12.37 -2.05 1.09
N THR A 30 -13.31 -1.18 1.44
CA THR A 30 -12.98 0.17 1.92
C THR A 30 -12.08 0.11 3.17
N SER A 31 -12.29 -0.89 4.03
CA SER A 31 -11.47 -1.06 5.24
C SER A 31 -10.04 -1.51 4.92
N ALA A 32 -9.87 -2.40 3.94
CA ALA A 32 -8.55 -2.83 3.48
C ALA A 32 -7.78 -1.66 2.85
N LEU A 33 -8.42 -0.88 1.98
CA LEU A 33 -7.83 0.30 1.34
C LEU A 33 -7.35 1.32 2.38
N LEU A 34 -8.12 1.59 3.43
CA LEU A 34 -7.72 2.50 4.50
C LEU A 34 -6.51 1.99 5.29
N LEU A 35 -6.47 0.69 5.62
CA LEU A 35 -5.33 0.06 6.28
C LEU A 35 -4.07 0.13 5.41
N TRP A 36 -4.21 -0.11 4.12
CA TRP A 36 -3.11 -0.01 3.16
C TRP A 36 -2.60 1.42 3.00
N ILE A 37 -3.47 2.43 2.94
CA ILE A 37 -3.07 3.84 2.95
C ILE A 37 -2.28 4.16 4.23
N SER A 38 -2.81 3.78 5.40
CA SER A 38 -2.14 4.00 6.67
C SER A 38 -0.76 3.32 6.71
N ALA A 39 -0.65 2.08 6.24
CA ALA A 39 0.61 1.37 6.18
C ALA A 39 1.66 2.10 5.32
N ASN A 40 1.26 2.62 4.16
CA ASN A 40 2.17 3.27 3.24
C ASN A 40 2.71 4.61 3.76
N ILE A 41 1.97 5.32 4.61
CA ILE A 41 2.51 6.51 5.30
C ILE A 41 3.76 6.13 6.10
N PHE A 42 3.68 5.06 6.91
CA PHE A 42 4.83 4.59 7.69
C PHE A 42 5.95 4.08 6.78
N GLN A 43 5.60 3.40 5.68
CA GLN A 43 6.58 2.94 4.70
C GLN A 43 7.34 4.10 4.03
N CYS A 44 6.64 5.16 3.63
CA CYS A 44 7.26 6.36 3.05
C CYS A 44 8.23 6.99 4.04
N VAL A 45 7.79 7.24 5.27
CA VAL A 45 8.62 7.80 6.34
C VAL A 45 9.86 6.93 6.57
N TYR A 46 9.69 5.62 6.72
CA TYR A 46 10.81 4.69 6.89
C TYR A 46 11.78 4.75 5.71
N SER A 47 11.27 4.69 4.48
CA SER A 47 12.10 4.64 3.27
C SER A 47 13.02 5.85 3.11
N ILE A 48 12.53 7.04 3.49
CA ILE A 48 13.28 8.30 3.45
C ILE A 48 14.31 8.34 4.58
N GLN A 49 13.93 7.99 5.80
CA GLN A 49 14.81 8.05 6.98
C GLN A 49 15.93 7.01 6.92
N ALA A 50 15.62 5.82 6.42
CA ALA A 50 16.60 4.77 6.16
C ALA A 50 17.44 5.02 4.89
N GLN A 51 17.20 6.13 4.18
CA GLN A 51 17.91 6.50 2.95
C GLN A 51 17.98 5.36 1.93
N LEU A 52 16.85 4.68 1.73
CA LEU A 52 16.76 3.59 0.77
C LEU A 52 17.00 4.11 -0.65
N THR A 53 17.29 3.19 -1.58
CA THR A 53 17.45 3.56 -2.99
C THR A 53 16.19 4.27 -3.51
N ILE A 54 16.37 5.24 -4.42
CA ILE A 54 15.27 6.05 -4.99
C ILE A 54 14.04 5.21 -5.39
N PRO A 55 14.18 4.05 -6.07
CA PRO A 55 13.04 3.21 -6.40
C PRO A 55 12.21 2.73 -5.18
N LEU A 56 12.88 2.38 -4.07
CA LEU A 56 12.23 1.95 -2.82
C LEU A 56 11.54 3.10 -2.08
N ILE A 57 11.99 4.34 -2.31
CA ILE A 57 11.31 5.54 -1.80
C ILE A 57 10.04 5.81 -2.63
N LEU A 58 10.13 5.71 -3.96
CA LEU A 58 9.01 6.05 -4.85
C LEU A 58 7.88 5.01 -4.84
N GLN A 59 8.19 3.72 -4.68
CA GLN A 59 7.19 2.66 -4.71
C GLN A 59 6.00 2.86 -3.74
N PRO A 60 6.19 3.12 -2.43
CA PRO A 60 5.06 3.30 -1.52
C PRO A 60 4.20 4.54 -1.87
N HIS A 61 4.79 5.58 -2.47
CA HIS A 61 4.05 6.74 -2.94
C HIS A 61 3.12 6.39 -4.11
N PHE A 62 3.61 5.62 -5.09
CA PHE A 62 2.79 5.16 -6.22
C PHE A 62 1.67 4.25 -5.74
N PHE A 63 1.98 3.29 -4.88
CA PHE A 63 1.00 2.38 -4.32
C PHE A 63 -0.07 3.14 -3.51
N MET A 64 0.33 4.07 -2.65
CA MET A 64 -0.60 4.89 -1.85
C MET A 64 -1.50 5.73 -2.75
N ALA A 65 -0.96 6.37 -3.80
CA ALA A 65 -1.73 7.17 -4.74
C ALA A 65 -2.80 6.32 -5.47
N LEU A 66 -2.42 5.14 -5.97
CA LEU A 66 -3.37 4.22 -6.61
C LEU A 66 -4.43 3.70 -5.63
N THR A 67 -4.05 3.44 -4.38
CA THR A 67 -4.97 3.01 -3.31
C THR A 67 -6.00 4.11 -2.99
N VAL A 68 -5.58 5.37 -2.91
CA VAL A 68 -6.47 6.53 -2.74
C VAL A 68 -7.43 6.66 -3.93
N ILE A 69 -6.96 6.45 -5.16
CA ILE A 69 -7.82 6.46 -6.34
C ILE A 69 -8.89 5.37 -6.24
N CYS A 70 -8.51 4.13 -5.89
CA CYS A 70 -9.47 3.05 -5.65
C CYS A 70 -10.51 3.41 -4.57
N LEU A 71 -10.06 4.00 -3.46
CA LEU A 71 -10.94 4.42 -2.35
C LEU A 71 -11.97 5.46 -2.82
N VAL A 72 -11.53 6.47 -3.57
CA VAL A 72 -12.41 7.51 -4.11
C VAL A 72 -13.36 6.94 -5.17
N GLN A 73 -12.90 6.00 -6.00
CA GLN A 73 -13.76 5.29 -6.95
C GLN A 73 -14.85 4.48 -6.23
N ASN A 74 -14.51 3.77 -5.16
CA ASN A 74 -15.50 3.06 -4.33
C ASN A 74 -16.55 4.02 -3.77
N TYR A 75 -16.12 5.18 -3.25
CA TYR A 75 -17.05 6.21 -2.77
C TYR A 75 -17.95 6.75 -3.89
N HIS A 76 -17.37 7.03 -5.07
CA HIS A 76 -18.11 7.60 -6.20
C HIS A 76 -19.13 6.63 -6.79
N TYR A 77 -18.76 5.36 -6.97
CA TYR A 77 -19.60 4.34 -7.61
C TYR A 77 -20.59 3.66 -6.67
N SER A 78 -20.36 3.68 -5.34
CA SER A 78 -21.31 3.09 -4.37
C SER A 78 -22.61 3.88 -4.21
N ARG A 79 -22.63 5.15 -4.62
CA ARG A 79 -23.78 6.05 -4.47
C ARG A 79 -24.39 6.39 -5.83
N VAL A 80 -25.66 6.07 -5.99
CA VAL A 80 -26.46 6.45 -7.16
C VAL A 80 -26.45 7.99 -7.30
N ASN A 81 -26.01 8.49 -8.45
CA ASN A 81 -25.97 9.92 -8.82
C ASN A 81 -24.98 10.82 -8.07
N THR A 82 -23.85 10.32 -7.60
CA THR A 82 -22.79 11.21 -7.07
C THR A 82 -22.20 12.06 -8.20
N ALA A 83 -22.30 13.39 -8.07
CA ALA A 83 -21.63 14.31 -8.99
C ALA A 83 -20.10 14.17 -8.91
N ILE A 84 -19.42 14.50 -10.00
CA ILE A 84 -17.95 14.45 -10.08
C ILE A 84 -17.30 15.47 -9.13
N LEU A 85 -17.95 16.61 -8.88
CA LEU A 85 -17.38 17.69 -8.07
C LEU A 85 -17.14 17.27 -6.60
N PRO A 86 -18.11 16.75 -5.84
CA PRO A 86 -17.86 16.20 -4.49
C PRO A 86 -16.77 15.13 -4.45
N THR A 87 -16.65 14.34 -5.52
CA THR A 87 -15.64 13.28 -5.64
C THR A 87 -14.24 13.86 -5.78
N LEU A 88 -14.07 14.89 -6.61
CA LEU A 88 -12.81 15.62 -6.75
C LEU A 88 -12.44 16.37 -5.48
N VAL A 89 -13.41 17.00 -4.81
CA VAL A 89 -13.18 17.66 -3.52
C VAL A 89 -12.70 16.64 -2.48
N LEU A 90 -13.34 15.47 -2.38
CA LEU A 90 -12.91 14.40 -1.49
C LEU A 90 -11.48 13.93 -1.80
N LEU A 91 -11.17 13.70 -3.08
CA LEU A 91 -9.83 13.32 -3.51
C LEU A 91 -8.79 14.35 -3.09
N ILE A 92 -9.01 15.62 -3.41
CA ILE A 92 -8.09 16.71 -3.08
C ILE A 92 -7.93 16.84 -1.55
N SER A 93 -9.02 16.76 -0.79
CA SER A 93 -8.97 16.81 0.68
C SER A 93 -8.15 15.65 1.26
N ILE A 94 -8.33 14.43 0.76
CA ILE A 94 -7.54 13.26 1.18
C ILE A 94 -6.07 13.48 0.84
N VAL A 95 -5.74 13.92 -0.37
CA VAL A 95 -4.34 14.14 -0.80
C VAL A 95 -3.67 15.21 0.07
N ILE A 96 -4.33 16.35 0.34
CA ILE A 96 -3.79 17.40 1.21
C ILE A 96 -3.57 16.87 2.64
N PHE A 97 -4.55 16.14 3.17
CA PHE A 97 -4.45 15.57 4.51
C PHE A 97 -3.29 14.56 4.62
N LEU A 98 -3.20 13.62 3.68
CA LEU A 98 -2.17 12.57 3.68
C LEU A 98 -0.78 13.14 3.49
N THR A 99 -0.59 14.07 2.54
CA THR A 99 0.71 14.72 2.32
C THR A 99 1.11 15.56 3.53
N GLY A 100 0.18 16.28 4.16
CA GLY A 100 0.45 17.01 5.41
C GLY A 100 0.87 16.07 6.56
N LEU A 101 0.17 14.95 6.72
CA LEU A 101 0.47 13.95 7.75
C LEU A 101 1.83 13.27 7.50
N GLU A 102 2.11 12.89 6.26
CA GLU A 102 3.39 12.30 5.85
C GLU A 102 4.55 13.27 6.10
N MET A 103 4.47 14.51 5.61
CA MET A 103 5.50 15.52 5.80
C MET A 103 5.74 15.85 7.29
N SER A 104 4.67 15.93 8.08
CA SER A 104 4.77 16.14 9.53
C SER A 104 5.47 14.97 10.21
N SER A 105 5.16 13.74 9.79
CA SER A 105 5.77 12.52 10.32
C SER A 105 7.26 12.45 9.95
N ILE A 106 7.61 12.75 8.70
CA ILE A 106 9.02 12.84 8.25
C ILE A 106 9.76 13.85 9.12
N PHE A 107 9.22 15.05 9.32
CA PHE A 107 9.87 16.08 10.13
C PHE A 107 10.10 15.64 11.57
N ILE A 108 9.07 15.11 12.25
CA ILE A 108 9.16 14.64 13.64
C ILE A 108 10.20 13.54 13.76
N ILE A 109 10.17 12.55 12.86
CA ILE A 109 11.12 11.44 12.90
C ILE A 109 12.53 11.91 12.58
N SER A 110 12.73 12.84 11.63
CA SER A 110 14.04 13.45 11.37
C SER A 110 14.64 14.11 12.61
N VAL A 111 13.81 14.84 13.38
CA VAL A 111 14.24 15.47 14.64
C VAL A 111 14.66 14.40 15.65
N ILE A 112 13.90 13.32 15.79
CA ILE A 112 14.22 12.22 16.72
C ILE A 112 15.50 11.48 16.28
N PHE A 113 15.67 11.21 14.98
CA PHE A 113 16.84 10.53 14.43
C PHE A 113 18.15 11.30 14.61
N SER A 114 18.10 12.63 14.76
CA SER A 114 19.28 13.43 15.11
C SER A 114 19.87 13.09 16.48
N SER A 115 19.11 12.40 17.34
CA SER A 115 19.60 11.85 18.61
C SER A 115 20.11 10.41 18.41
N THR A 116 21.44 10.25 18.44
CA THR A 116 22.16 8.99 18.12
C THR A 116 21.72 7.77 18.95
N THR A 117 21.16 7.98 20.14
CA THR A 117 20.74 6.89 21.04
C THR A 117 19.47 6.18 20.59
N THR A 118 18.59 6.81 19.78
CA THR A 118 17.24 6.28 19.48
C THR A 118 17.06 5.77 18.05
N GLN A 119 18.05 5.99 17.18
CA GLN A 119 17.95 5.72 15.74
C GLN A 119 17.54 4.28 15.40
N ASN A 120 18.20 3.29 16.01
CA ASN A 120 17.92 1.87 15.72
C ASN A 120 16.51 1.45 16.18
N THR A 121 16.06 1.93 17.33
CA THR A 121 14.74 1.61 17.88
C THR A 121 13.63 2.21 17.03
N VAL A 122 13.76 3.46 16.61
CA VAL A 122 12.74 4.12 15.80
C VAL A 122 12.68 3.53 14.38
N ALA A 123 13.84 3.23 13.77
CA ALA A 123 13.88 2.54 12.49
C ALA A 123 13.17 1.18 12.53
N PHE A 124 13.40 0.40 13.60
CA PHE A 124 12.75 -0.90 13.80
C PHE A 124 11.23 -0.76 13.98
N LEU A 125 10.78 0.20 14.82
CA LEU A 125 9.35 0.40 15.08
C LEU A 125 8.60 0.85 13.82
N VAL A 126 9.11 1.85 13.10
CA VAL A 126 8.46 2.34 11.86
C VAL A 126 8.50 1.24 10.78
N GLY A 127 9.58 0.45 10.74
CA GLY A 127 9.74 -0.67 9.81
C GLY A 127 8.76 -1.84 10.03
N ILE A 128 8.30 -2.08 11.26
CA ILE A 128 7.34 -3.18 11.57
C ILE A 128 5.88 -2.76 11.43
N ILE A 129 5.55 -1.49 11.68
CA ILE A 129 4.17 -1.02 11.63
C ILE A 129 3.58 -1.21 10.22
N CYS A 130 4.34 -0.89 9.17
CA CYS A 130 3.90 -1.07 7.79
C CYS A 130 3.51 -2.52 7.46
N PRO A 131 4.38 -3.55 7.59
CA PRO A 131 4.03 -4.91 7.23
C PRO A 131 2.87 -5.48 8.06
N VAL A 132 2.73 -5.06 9.33
CA VAL A 132 1.58 -5.44 10.17
C VAL A 132 0.28 -4.85 9.60
N LEU A 133 0.25 -3.55 9.30
CA LEU A 133 -0.94 -2.91 8.75
C LEU A 133 -1.30 -3.41 7.35
N LEU A 134 -0.29 -3.66 6.49
CA LEU A 134 -0.49 -4.28 5.18
C LEU A 134 -1.14 -5.65 5.31
N SER A 135 -0.59 -6.52 6.17
CA SER A 135 -1.12 -7.87 6.44
C SER A 135 -2.56 -7.81 6.95
N LEU A 136 -2.87 -6.90 7.88
CA LEU A 136 -4.23 -6.68 8.36
C LEU A 136 -5.18 -6.24 7.25
N GLY A 137 -4.71 -5.42 6.30
CA GLY A 137 -5.47 -5.03 5.13
C GLY A 137 -5.82 -6.22 4.24
N PHE A 138 -4.87 -7.11 3.96
CA PHE A 138 -5.13 -8.36 3.24
C PHE A 138 -6.13 -9.26 3.97
N PHE A 139 -5.96 -9.45 5.29
CA PHE A 139 -6.93 -10.22 6.09
C PHE A 139 -8.34 -9.64 6.03
N LYS A 140 -8.47 -8.30 6.07
CA LYS A 140 -9.78 -7.65 5.91
C LYS A 140 -10.36 -7.85 4.53
N GLN A 141 -9.55 -7.79 3.48
CA GLN A 141 -9.98 -8.07 2.12
C GLN A 141 -10.53 -9.50 2.00
N ILE A 142 -9.79 -10.50 2.47
CA ILE A 142 -10.21 -11.91 2.45
C ILE A 142 -11.52 -12.09 3.23
N PHE A 143 -11.62 -11.51 4.43
CA PHE A 143 -12.82 -11.61 5.25
C PHE A 143 -14.06 -11.06 4.55
N GLU A 144 -13.94 -9.92 3.86
CA GLU A 144 -15.04 -9.31 3.12
C GLU A 144 -15.46 -10.16 1.92
N ILE A 145 -14.51 -10.69 1.16
CA ILE A 145 -14.77 -11.61 0.04
C ILE A 145 -15.55 -12.85 0.51
N ILE A 146 -15.14 -13.46 1.64
CA ILE A 146 -15.80 -14.63 2.21
C ILE A 146 -17.21 -14.28 2.69
N LYS A 147 -17.36 -13.14 3.37
CA LYS A 147 -18.64 -12.71 3.96
C LYS A 147 -19.67 -12.36 2.89
N GLU A 148 -19.28 -11.60 1.87
CA GLU A 148 -20.20 -11.08 0.85
C GLU A 148 -20.43 -12.06 -0.30
N LYS A 149 -19.62 -13.14 -0.39
CA LYS A 149 -19.63 -14.11 -1.50
C LYS A 149 -19.48 -13.45 -2.89
N SER A 150 -18.92 -12.25 -2.95
CA SER A 150 -18.86 -11.36 -4.10
C SER A 150 -17.42 -11.07 -4.55
N GLY A 151 -16.55 -12.08 -4.59
CA GLY A 151 -15.18 -11.96 -5.11
C GLY A 151 -15.07 -11.55 -6.60
N THR A 152 -16.18 -11.23 -7.27
CA THR A 152 -16.26 -10.87 -8.68
C THR A 152 -15.73 -9.47 -9.01
N GLY A 153 -15.60 -8.58 -8.01
CA GLY A 153 -15.15 -7.20 -8.23
C GLY A 153 -13.62 -7.02 -8.25
N VAL A 154 -12.86 -7.95 -7.67
CA VAL A 154 -11.40 -7.86 -7.60
C VAL A 154 -10.80 -8.19 -8.97
N SER A 155 -9.86 -7.35 -9.44
CA SER A 155 -9.14 -7.57 -10.68
C SER A 155 -8.15 -8.74 -10.53
N LYS A 156 -8.36 -9.79 -11.32
CA LYS A 156 -7.45 -10.94 -11.38
C LYS A 156 -6.03 -10.55 -11.79
N LEU A 157 -5.90 -9.52 -12.64
CA LEU A 157 -4.59 -9.03 -13.08
C LEU A 157 -3.87 -8.31 -11.93
N PHE A 158 -4.60 -7.60 -11.06
CA PHE A 158 -4.03 -7.03 -9.84
C PHE A 158 -3.45 -8.14 -8.95
N ILE A 159 -4.23 -9.19 -8.64
CA ILE A 159 -3.79 -10.33 -7.83
C ILE A 159 -2.53 -10.97 -8.41
N ILE A 160 -2.52 -11.26 -9.72
CA ILE A 160 -1.34 -11.87 -10.38
C ILE A 160 -0.11 -10.97 -10.27
N MET A 161 -0.27 -9.66 -10.46
CA MET A 161 0.85 -8.71 -10.35
C MET A 161 1.38 -8.62 -8.92
N ASP A 162 0.50 -8.68 -7.92
CA ASP A 162 0.87 -8.63 -6.51
C ASP A 162 1.67 -9.87 -6.08
N ILE A 163 1.15 -11.07 -6.42
CA ILE A 163 1.80 -12.35 -6.17
C ILE A 163 3.16 -12.42 -6.86
N LEU A 164 3.23 -12.05 -8.15
CA LEU A 164 4.50 -12.03 -8.89
C LEU A 164 5.48 -11.02 -8.28
N GLY A 165 4.98 -9.87 -7.83
CA GLY A 165 5.77 -8.87 -7.13
C GLY A 165 6.45 -9.45 -5.90
N GLY A 166 5.66 -10.08 -5.02
CA GLY A 166 6.15 -10.77 -3.83
C GLY A 166 7.12 -11.89 -4.15
N LEU A 167 6.80 -12.73 -5.14
CA LEU A 167 7.66 -13.84 -5.57
C LEU A 167 9.05 -13.33 -6.02
N PHE A 168 9.11 -12.32 -6.90
CA PHE A 168 10.38 -11.76 -7.37
C PHE A 168 11.15 -11.02 -6.26
N CYS A 169 10.47 -10.51 -5.24
CA CYS A 169 11.09 -9.92 -4.06
C CYS A 169 11.70 -10.99 -3.12
N VAL A 170 10.97 -12.07 -2.81
CA VAL A 170 11.49 -13.22 -2.06
C VAL A 170 12.69 -13.85 -2.79
N LEU A 171 12.56 -14.08 -4.11
CA LEU A 171 13.65 -14.64 -4.91
C LEU A 171 14.92 -13.78 -4.84
N SER A 172 14.83 -12.44 -4.84
CA SER A 172 16.05 -11.63 -4.69
C SER A 172 16.74 -11.77 -3.35
N LEU A 173 16.01 -12.06 -2.27
CA LEU A 173 16.62 -12.26 -0.95
C LEU A 173 17.49 -13.53 -0.91
N LEU A 174 17.16 -14.54 -1.71
CA LEU A 174 17.96 -15.76 -1.83
C LEU A 174 19.31 -15.53 -2.52
N PHE A 175 19.43 -14.48 -3.33
CA PHE A 175 20.65 -14.10 -4.04
C PHE A 175 21.44 -12.99 -3.32
N HIS A 176 21.03 -12.60 -2.11
CA HIS A 176 21.69 -11.57 -1.32
C HIS A 176 22.65 -12.20 -0.31
N ASP A 177 23.79 -11.54 -0.03
CA ASP A 177 24.87 -12.09 0.81
C ASP A 177 24.42 -12.39 2.26
N HIS A 178 23.45 -11.63 2.75
CA HIS A 178 22.78 -11.86 4.04
C HIS A 178 21.29 -12.00 3.82
N PHE A 179 20.73 -13.11 4.32
CA PHE A 179 19.30 -13.38 4.23
C PHE A 179 18.53 -12.58 5.28
N ASP A 180 17.71 -11.64 4.80
CA ASP A 180 16.82 -10.84 5.64
C ASP A 180 15.48 -11.57 5.85
N TRP A 181 15.35 -12.20 7.02
CA TRP A 181 14.16 -12.95 7.40
C TRP A 181 12.91 -12.05 7.57
N VAL A 182 13.07 -10.79 7.97
CA VAL A 182 11.93 -9.87 8.19
C VAL A 182 11.35 -9.44 6.84
N ALA A 183 12.22 -9.09 5.89
CA ALA A 183 11.81 -8.82 4.52
C ALA A 183 11.17 -10.06 3.87
N SER A 184 11.76 -11.24 4.08
CA SER A 184 11.22 -12.50 3.54
C SER A 184 9.83 -12.82 4.09
N LEU A 185 9.57 -12.59 5.38
CA LEU A 185 8.25 -12.78 5.98
C LEU A 185 7.21 -11.82 5.41
N THR A 186 7.61 -10.57 5.21
CA THR A 186 6.73 -9.53 4.63
C THR A 186 6.38 -9.84 3.18
N TYR A 187 7.36 -10.23 2.37
CA TYR A 187 7.12 -10.55 0.96
C TYR A 187 6.39 -11.89 0.80
N GLY A 188 6.69 -12.86 1.66
CA GLY A 188 6.01 -14.14 1.71
C GLY A 188 4.56 -14.04 2.14
N SER A 189 4.22 -13.12 3.07
CA SER A 189 2.83 -12.92 3.48
C SER A 189 1.97 -12.43 2.33
N VAL A 190 2.48 -11.53 1.47
CA VAL A 190 1.78 -11.10 0.25
C VAL A 190 1.49 -12.29 -0.66
N VAL A 191 2.51 -13.11 -0.97
CA VAL A 191 2.35 -14.28 -1.85
C VAL A 191 1.33 -15.30 -1.31
N ILE A 192 1.19 -15.42 0.01
CA ILE A 192 0.30 -16.39 0.66
C ILE A 192 -1.13 -15.84 0.81
N LEU A 193 -1.27 -14.52 1.00
CA LEU A 193 -2.55 -13.89 1.34
C LEU A 193 -3.36 -13.41 0.11
N ASP A 194 -2.73 -13.26 -1.05
CA ASP A 194 -3.40 -12.94 -2.33
C ASP A 194 -3.82 -14.18 -3.14
#